data_AF-A0A257VDI5-F1
#
_entry.id   AF-A0A257VDI5-F1
#
_cell.length_a   1.000
_cell.length_b   1.000
_cell.length_c   1.000
_cell.angle_alpha   90.00
_cell.angle_beta   90.00
_cell.angle_gamma   90.00
#
_symmetry.space_group_name_H-M   'P 1'
#
loop_
_entity.id
_entity.type
_entity.pdbx_description
1 polymer ?
#
loop_
_entity_poly.entity_id
_entity_poly.type
_entity_poly.pdbx_seq_one_letter_code
_entity_poly.pdbx_strand_id
1 'polypeptide(L)' 'MSGEKIVLAHGGGGRLTQELIRDVFLPAFANPALASLSDSAILAALPPGRPALTTDAFVVDPPIFPGGGLGYLSV' A
#
# COMPACT_ATOMS: atom_id res chain seq x y z
N MET A 1 20.13 8.33 -5.04
CA MET A 1 19.06 8.77 -5.97
C MET A 1 18.54 10.15 -5.55
N SER A 2 19.27 11.22 -5.86
CA SER A 2 18.75 12.59 -5.70
C SER A 2 18.44 13.12 -7.09
N GLY A 3 17.15 13.14 -7.46
CA GLY A 3 16.70 13.69 -8.76
C GLY A 3 15.57 12.95 -9.49
N GLU A 4 15.12 11.78 -9.04
CA GLU A 4 14.07 11.02 -9.73
C GLU A 4 12.67 11.35 -9.20
N LYS A 5 11.73 11.63 -10.11
CA LYS A 5 10.33 11.90 -9.77
C LYS A 5 9.49 10.63 -9.94
N ILE A 6 8.51 10.45 -9.05
CA ILE A 6 7.41 9.51 -9.32
C ILE A 6 6.67 10.01 -10.56
N VAL A 7 6.45 9.09 -11.47
CA VAL A 7 5.75 9.33 -12.74
C VAL A 7 4.67 8.27 -12.83
N LEU A 8 3.68 8.49 -13.69
CA LEU A 8 2.57 7.55 -13.86
C LEU A 8 3.05 6.11 -14.12
N ALA A 9 4.16 5.95 -14.83
CA ALA A 9 4.72 4.63 -15.13
C ALA A 9 5.27 3.87 -13.89
N HIS A 10 5.59 4.55 -12.79
CA HIS A 10 5.92 3.91 -11.51
C HIS A 10 4.69 3.27 -10.84
N GLY A 11 3.48 3.77 -11.13
CA GLY A 11 2.21 3.15 -10.76
C GLY A 11 1.64 2.21 -11.82
N GLY A 12 2.38 1.96 -12.90
CA GLY A 12 1.89 1.21 -14.08
C GLY A 12 2.09 -0.31 -14.03
N GLY A 13 2.70 -0.86 -12.97
CA GLY A 13 2.94 -2.29 -12.77
C GLY A 13 4.10 -2.90 -13.57
N GLY A 14 4.73 -2.13 -14.46
CA GLY A 14 5.80 -2.60 -15.34
C GLY A 14 7.20 -2.48 -14.74
N ARG A 15 8.18 -2.33 -15.63
CA ARG A 15 9.60 -2.21 -15.26
C ARG A 15 9.85 -1.12 -14.20
N LEU A 16 9.28 0.07 -14.38
CA LEU A 16 9.48 1.17 -13.42
C LEU A 16 8.85 0.89 -12.05
N THR A 17 7.71 0.20 -11.98
CA THR A 17 7.14 -0.26 -10.70
C THR A 17 8.06 -1.28 -10.03
N GLN A 18 8.60 -2.23 -10.78
CA GLN A 18 9.51 -3.25 -10.26
C GLN A 18 10.84 -2.66 -9.79
N GLU A 19 11.39 -1.69 -10.52
CA GLU A 19 12.58 -0.92 -10.11
C GLU A 19 12.29 -0.13 -8.84
N LEU A 20 11.15 0.56 -8.77
CA LEU A 20 10.74 1.25 -7.55
C LEU A 20 10.63 0.28 -6.35
N ILE A 21 9.99 -0.87 -6.53
CA ILE A 21 9.88 -1.89 -5.48
C ILE A 21 11.26 -2.40 -5.07
N ARG A 22 12.14 -2.70 -6.02
CA ARG A 22 13.44 -3.31 -5.76
C ARG A 22 14.45 -2.36 -5.17
N ASP A 23 14.54 -1.16 -5.70
CA ASP A 23 15.62 -0.25 -5.39
C ASP A 23 15.26 0.68 -4.24
N VAL A 24 13.95 0.86 -3.99
CA VAL A 24 13.44 1.71 -2.91
C VAL A 24 12.78 0.88 -1.81
N PHE A 25 11.71 0.14 -2.10
CA PHE A 25 10.91 -0.50 -1.03
C PHE A 25 11.57 -1.72 -0.39
N LEU A 26 12.22 -2.59 -1.17
CA LEU A 26 12.91 -3.78 -0.66
C LEU A 26 14.01 -3.47 0.34
N PRO A 27 15.02 -2.61 0.03
CA PRO A 27 16.07 -2.29 0.99
C PRO A 27 15.51 -1.55 2.20
N ALA A 28 14.47 -0.72 2.02
CA ALA A 28 13.87 0.04 3.10
C ALA A 28 13.06 -0.83 4.09
N PHE A 29 12.34 -1.84 3.60
CA PHE A 29 11.44 -2.68 4.41
C PHE A 29 11.90 -4.14 4.49
N ALA A 30 13.21 -4.38 4.36
CA ALA A 30 13.79 -5.70 4.24
C ALA A 30 13.32 -6.65 5.35
N ASN A 31 12.52 -7.65 4.97
CA ASN A 31 12.08 -8.73 5.85
C ASN A 31 11.76 -9.97 5.02
N PRO A 32 11.74 -11.17 5.62
CA PRO A 32 11.50 -12.41 4.87
C PRO A 32 10.17 -12.43 4.10
N ALA A 33 9.12 -11.81 4.63
CA ALA A 33 7.81 -11.79 4.00
C ALA A 33 7.72 -10.84 2.79
N LEU A 34 8.54 -9.79 2.75
CA LEU A 34 8.65 -8.88 1.61
C LEU A 34 9.72 -9.32 0.60
N ALA A 35 10.79 -9.97 1.07
CA ALA A 35 11.91 -10.41 0.23
C ALA A 35 11.52 -11.44 -0.82
N SER A 36 10.42 -12.17 -0.60
CA SER A 36 9.84 -13.06 -1.61
C SER A 36 9.36 -12.32 -2.85
N LEU A 37 9.08 -11.01 -2.74
CA LEU A 37 8.40 -10.22 -3.78
C LEU A 37 7.17 -10.93 -4.35
N SER A 38 6.58 -11.78 -3.52
CA SER A 38 5.39 -12.52 -3.85
C SER A 38 4.19 -11.60 -3.78
N ASP A 39 3.11 -12.04 -4.39
CA ASP A 39 1.86 -11.28 -4.42
C ASP A 39 1.22 -11.08 -3.02
N SER A 40 1.73 -11.76 -1.98
CA SER A 40 1.28 -11.64 -0.59
C SER A 40 2.38 -12.00 0.41
N ALA A 41 2.18 -11.64 1.68
CA ALA A 41 3.03 -12.02 2.81
C ALA A 41 2.40 -13.18 3.59
N ILE A 42 3.22 -14.15 4.00
CA ILE A 42 2.79 -15.18 4.96
C ILE A 42 2.98 -14.65 6.38
N LEU A 43 1.88 -14.53 7.12
CA LEU A 43 1.89 -14.16 8.53
C LEU A 43 2.09 -15.40 9.40
N ALA A 44 2.86 -15.26 10.49
CA ALA A 44 2.99 -16.30 11.49
C ALA A 44 1.62 -16.58 12.16
N ALA A 45 1.48 -17.78 12.73
CA ALA A 45 0.28 -18.18 13.43
C ALA A 45 -0.13 -17.13 14.48
N LEU A 46 -1.35 -16.60 14.35
CA LEU A 46 -1.90 -15.65 15.29
C LEU A 46 -2.21 -16.36 16.63
N PRO A 47 -1.97 -15.73 17.79
CA PRO A 47 -2.34 -16.31 19.08
C PRO A 47 -3.83 -16.65 19.18
N PRO A 48 -4.21 -17.61 20.05
CA PRO A 48 -5.62 -17.92 20.31
C PRO A 48 -6.40 -16.67 20.74
N GLY A 49 -7.56 -16.44 20.12
CA GLY A 49 -8.36 -15.22 20.28
C GLY A 49 -9.24 -14.97 19.06
N ARG A 50 -9.67 -13.73 18.83
CA ARG A 50 -10.50 -13.32 17.67
C ARG A 50 -9.91 -12.06 17.00
N PRO A 51 -8.78 -12.18 16.28
CA PRO A 51 -8.18 -11.03 15.59
C PRO A 51 -9.11 -10.52 14.48
N ALA A 52 -9.21 -9.20 14.36
CA ALA A 52 -9.92 -8.53 13.28
C ALA A 52 -9.03 -7.40 12.74
N LEU A 53 -8.87 -7.34 11.43
CA LEU A 53 -8.14 -6.29 10.71
C LEU A 53 -9.04 -5.80 9.57
N THR A 54 -9.17 -4.49 9.43
CA THR A 54 -9.81 -3.85 8.27
C THR A 54 -8.96 -2.65 7.85
N THR A 55 -9.01 -2.30 6.57
CA THR A 55 -8.45 -1.07 6.03
C THR A 55 -9.32 -0.66 4.85
N ASP A 56 -9.52 0.64 4.66
CA ASP A 56 -10.15 1.19 3.47
C ASP A 56 -9.42 2.48 3.07
N ALA A 57 -9.45 2.79 1.78
CA ALA A 57 -8.94 4.05 1.25
C ALA A 57 -10.11 4.87 0.68
N PHE A 58 -10.18 6.16 1.04
CA PHE A 58 -11.27 7.06 0.65
C PHE A 58 -10.72 8.22 -0.18
N VAL A 59 -11.25 8.39 -1.38
CA VAL A 59 -10.78 9.38 -2.38
C VAL A 59 -11.93 10.20 -2.98
N VAL A 60 -13.02 10.40 -2.22
CA VAL A 60 -14.22 11.06 -2.75
C VAL A 60 -13.98 12.54 -3.08
N ASP A 61 -14.51 12.95 -4.24
CA ASP A 61 -14.47 14.30 -4.78
C ASP A 61 -15.87 14.71 -5.29
N PRO A 62 -16.48 15.83 -4.84
CA PRO A 62 -15.95 16.72 -3.82
C PRO A 62 -15.90 16.03 -2.45
N PRO A 63 -14.93 16.39 -1.60
CA PRO A 63 -14.77 15.77 -0.29
C PRO A 63 -15.93 16.08 0.67
N ILE A 64 -16.79 17.08 0.37
CA ILE A 64 -17.97 17.46 1.14
C ILE A 64 -19.17 17.52 0.19
N PHE A 65 -20.28 16.90 0.60
CA PHE A 65 -21.48 16.80 -0.23
C PHE A 65 -22.76 16.81 0.63
N PRO A 66 -23.93 17.17 0.07
CA PRO A 66 -25.18 17.12 0.82
C PRO A 66 -25.40 15.72 1.41
N GLY A 67 -25.46 15.63 2.75
CA GLY A 67 -25.62 14.36 3.46
C GLY A 67 -24.33 13.67 3.90
N GLY A 68 -23.13 14.23 3.66
CA GLY A 68 -21.89 13.63 4.17
C GLY A 68 -20.58 14.26 3.67
N GLY A 69 -19.50 13.51 3.82
CA GLY A 69 -18.16 13.87 3.35
C GLY A 69 -17.21 12.69 3.42
N LEU A 70 -16.00 12.82 2.85
CA LEU A 70 -14.94 11.82 2.86
C LEU A 70 -14.70 11.23 4.26
N GLY A 71 -14.70 12.11 5.27
CA GLY A 71 -14.52 11.72 6.67
C GLY A 71 -15.70 10.96 7.28
N TYR A 72 -16.92 11.17 6.78
CA TYR A 72 -18.07 10.36 7.18
C TYR A 72 -18.01 8.96 6.53
N LEU A 73 -17.50 8.87 5.31
CA LEU A 73 -17.31 7.61 4.62
C LEU A 73 -16.19 6.77 5.23
N SER A 74 -15.17 7.41 5.80
CA SER A 74 -13.95 6.75 6.24
C SER A 74 -13.97 6.07 7.61
N VAL A 75 -15.17 5.85 8.19
CA VAL A 75 -15.38 5.42 9.58
C VAL A 75 -16.28 4.20 9.65
#